data_AF-A0A2D6YNI7-F1
#
_entry.id   AF-A0A2D6YNI7-F1
#
_cell.length_a   1.000
_cell.length_b   1.000
_cell.length_c   1.000
_cell.angle_alpha   90.00
_cell.angle_beta   90.00
_cell.angle_gamma   90.00
#
_symmetry.space_group_name_H-M   'P 1'
#
loop_
_entity.id
_entity.type
_entity.pdbx_description
1 polymer ?
#
loop_
_entity_poly.entity_id
_entity_poly.type
_entity_poly.pdbx_seq_one_letter_code
_entity_poly.pdbx_strand_id
1 'polypeptide(L)'
;MLRWKKLSDSLISLTVLFAFGCGGGGGGSSAPDNSTDQKSDLIVQGKLAQGYVKNAQVWYDLLDSSGNANFQREPGEPDTLSAVNGSYTLVNSKEEGLLVTLGGTYLNSKGEDVNAAPMLAPKPATDQLLTNITPITTLVAAEPSLKISLNQFGDWNTDIADPNGTSAPLLRLAKTVESLSEILGFGDEPVAVDSIAQLRSIMILANELSALPAEELNEISSIQAASTKALDEILENSSLTRPLDSSAKDQIKTSMQDLVTIIADAIPVTGNVIENDVVAKIEEARKEKKLSIQTKLNEQVTITLGGLGFEFDPIITKIVLEFKDDSLLMSADISDERPNSLSYRWTTSPSISVTNPFSSEARLNKFDNSSITVILRVTDDTETFTTEICAWDYSANPKTCSFLGN
;
A
#
# COMPACT_ATOMS: atom_id res chain seq x y z
N MET A 1 -12.20 -1.41 -15.96
CA MET A 1 -12.89 -0.27 -16.61
C MET A 1 -14.38 -0.38 -16.25
N LEU A 2 -14.77 0.12 -15.07
CA LEU A 2 -16.14 0.00 -14.58
C LEU A 2 -17.02 1.09 -15.21
N ARG A 3 -18.14 0.66 -15.82
CA ARG A 3 -19.15 1.55 -16.42
C ARG A 3 -20.26 1.76 -15.39
N TRP A 4 -20.53 3.01 -15.04
CA TRP A 4 -21.66 3.36 -14.19
C TRP A 4 -22.98 3.09 -14.93
N LYS A 5 -23.81 2.19 -14.41
CA LYS A 5 -25.17 1.99 -14.93
C LYS A 5 -26.06 3.10 -14.38
N LYS A 6 -26.57 3.96 -15.28
CA LYS A 6 -27.69 4.87 -14.97
C LYS A 6 -28.88 4.05 -14.48
N LEU A 7 -29.27 4.24 -13.22
CA LEU A 7 -30.60 3.87 -12.76
C LEU A 7 -31.59 4.83 -13.41
N SER A 8 -32.51 4.30 -14.21
CA SER A 8 -33.61 5.05 -14.79
C SER A 8 -34.63 5.36 -13.71
N ASP A 9 -34.87 6.65 -13.45
CA ASP A 9 -35.95 7.11 -12.58
C ASP A 9 -37.31 6.63 -13.11
N SER A 10 -37.95 5.76 -12.35
CA SER A 10 -39.34 5.38 -12.56
C SER A 10 -40.23 6.47 -11.97
N LEU A 11 -40.67 7.40 -12.83
CA LEU A 11 -41.65 8.42 -12.52
C LEU A 11 -43.02 7.77 -12.27
N ILE A 12 -43.38 7.57 -11.01
CA ILE A 12 -44.78 7.38 -10.62
C ILE A 12 -45.44 8.76 -10.59
N SER A 13 -46.14 9.07 -11.67
CA SER A 13 -47.00 10.25 -11.82
C SER A 13 -48.19 10.15 -10.86
N LEU A 14 -48.26 11.04 -9.86
CA LEU A 14 -49.43 11.24 -9.02
C LEU A 14 -50.05 12.60 -9.34
N THR A 15 -51.03 12.59 -10.22
CA THR A 15 -51.85 13.76 -10.59
C THR A 15 -52.75 14.16 -9.42
N VAL A 16 -52.56 15.35 -8.86
CA VAL A 16 -53.55 16.01 -7.99
C VAL A 16 -54.01 17.29 -8.68
N LEU A 17 -55.27 17.29 -9.12
CA LEU A 17 -55.99 18.48 -9.56
C LEU A 17 -56.31 19.37 -8.35
N PHE A 18 -55.94 20.64 -8.42
CA PHE A 18 -56.71 21.71 -7.79
C PHE A 18 -56.91 22.86 -8.80
N ALA A 19 -58.18 23.19 -9.02
CA ALA A 19 -58.65 24.36 -9.75
C ALA A 19 -59.01 25.50 -8.78
N PHE A 20 -59.43 26.63 -9.34
CA PHE A 20 -59.66 27.98 -8.78
C PHE A 20 -58.39 28.86 -8.77
N GLY A 21 -58.35 30.07 -9.32
CA GLY A 21 -59.38 30.93 -9.86
C GLY A 21 -58.78 32.19 -10.53
N CYS A 22 -59.65 32.90 -11.22
CA CYS A 22 -59.44 34.03 -12.13
C CYS A 22 -58.95 35.33 -11.47
N GLY A 23 -58.21 36.19 -12.21
CA GLY A 23 -58.19 37.64 -11.94
C GLY A 23 -57.03 38.45 -12.56
N GLY A 24 -57.34 39.23 -13.61
CA GLY A 24 -56.72 40.52 -14.03
C GLY A 24 -55.24 40.51 -14.46
N GLY A 25 -54.78 41.07 -15.58
CA GLY A 25 -55.22 42.23 -16.36
C GLY A 25 -54.30 43.44 -16.10
N GLY A 26 -53.34 43.74 -17.01
CA GLY A 26 -52.74 45.08 -17.11
C GLY A 26 -51.25 45.18 -17.47
N GLY A 27 -50.97 45.68 -18.69
CA GLY A 27 -50.05 46.79 -18.97
C GLY A 27 -48.55 46.64 -18.65
N GLY A 28 -47.73 46.60 -19.71
CA GLY A 28 -46.28 46.49 -19.61
C GLY A 28 -45.53 47.73 -19.11
N SER A 29 -44.28 47.50 -18.74
CA SER A 29 -43.15 48.41 -18.86
C SER A 29 -41.88 47.58 -18.77
N SER A 30 -41.09 47.58 -19.84
CA SER A 30 -39.79 46.92 -19.92
C SER A 30 -38.84 47.55 -18.89
N ALA A 31 -38.59 46.84 -17.80
CA ALA A 31 -37.42 47.07 -16.95
C ALA A 31 -36.26 46.22 -17.50
N PRO A 32 -35.01 46.69 -17.43
CA PRO A 32 -33.87 45.88 -17.82
C PRO A 32 -33.84 44.66 -16.92
N ASP A 33 -33.86 43.49 -17.55
CA ASP A 33 -33.60 42.21 -16.92
C ASP A 33 -32.16 42.23 -16.38
N ASN A 34 -32.03 42.61 -15.11
CA ASN A 34 -30.83 42.34 -14.35
C ASN A 34 -31.08 41.04 -13.60
N SER A 35 -31.32 39.96 -14.35
CA SER A 35 -31.07 38.61 -13.91
C SER A 35 -29.56 38.46 -13.71
N THR A 36 -29.05 39.02 -12.62
CA THR A 36 -27.95 38.36 -11.95
C THR A 36 -28.50 37.01 -11.53
N ASP A 37 -28.31 36.02 -12.40
CA ASP A 37 -28.34 34.61 -12.09
C ASP A 37 -27.33 34.42 -10.96
N GLN A 38 -27.76 34.69 -9.73
CA GLN A 38 -26.97 34.39 -8.55
C GLN A 38 -26.93 32.87 -8.49
N LYS A 39 -25.91 32.32 -9.14
CA LYS A 39 -25.39 30.98 -8.91
C LYS A 39 -25.10 30.92 -7.41
N SER A 40 -26.10 30.54 -6.62
CA SER A 40 -25.93 30.26 -5.20
C SER A 40 -25.04 29.04 -5.13
N ASP A 41 -23.77 29.28 -4.84
CA ASP A 41 -22.77 28.25 -4.65
C ASP A 41 -23.22 27.32 -3.51
N LEU A 42 -23.20 26.00 -3.75
CA LEU A 42 -23.58 25.01 -2.74
C LEU A 42 -22.40 24.83 -1.79
N ILE A 43 -22.51 25.26 -0.54
CA ILE A 43 -21.46 25.03 0.45
C ILE A 43 -21.59 23.60 0.99
N VAL A 44 -20.50 22.85 0.93
CA VAL A 44 -20.40 21.49 1.42
C VAL A 44 -19.36 21.45 2.53
N GLN A 45 -19.69 20.74 3.59
CA GLN A 45 -18.84 20.60 4.76
C GLN A 45 -19.03 19.22 5.39
N GLY A 46 -18.04 18.79 6.16
CA GLY A 46 -18.09 17.53 6.90
C GLY A 46 -16.74 17.20 7.49
N LYS A 47 -16.52 15.93 7.80
CA LYS A 47 -15.25 15.44 8.35
C LYS A 47 -14.63 14.34 7.50
N LEU A 48 -13.30 14.30 7.47
CA LEU A 48 -12.53 13.14 7.03
C LEU A 48 -12.42 12.17 8.20
N ALA A 49 -13.40 11.29 8.35
CA ALA A 49 -13.53 10.40 9.50
C ALA A 49 -12.76 9.09 9.28
N GLN A 50 -11.44 9.19 9.26
CA GLN A 50 -10.50 8.09 9.51
C GLN A 50 -9.58 8.59 10.64
N GLY A 51 -10.04 8.52 11.90
CA GLY A 51 -9.33 9.13 13.02
C GLY A 51 -9.16 10.65 12.93
N TYR A 52 -10.01 11.35 12.16
CA TYR A 52 -9.95 12.80 11.89
C TYR A 52 -8.68 13.26 11.16
N VAL A 53 -8.64 13.01 9.84
CA VAL A 53 -7.46 13.29 9.00
C VAL A 53 -7.20 14.79 8.86
N LYS A 54 -6.02 15.25 9.27
CA LYS A 54 -5.56 16.64 9.13
C LYS A 54 -4.71 16.84 7.87
N ASN A 55 -4.76 18.05 7.30
CA ASN A 55 -3.96 18.51 6.16
C ASN A 55 -4.09 17.63 4.90
N ALA A 56 -5.20 16.94 4.72
CA ALA A 56 -5.49 16.23 3.48
C ALA A 56 -6.02 17.21 2.43
N GLN A 57 -5.68 16.97 1.18
CA GLN A 57 -6.24 17.70 0.06
C GLN A 57 -7.65 17.19 -0.21
N VAL A 58 -8.64 18.07 -0.15
CA VAL A 58 -10.03 17.77 -0.50
C VAL A 58 -10.39 18.58 -1.74
N TRP A 59 -11.02 17.97 -2.73
CA TRP A 59 -11.55 18.69 -3.89
C TRP A 59 -12.79 18.01 -4.45
N TYR A 60 -13.51 18.73 -5.30
CA TYR A 60 -14.66 18.21 -6.01
C TYR A 60 -14.27 17.88 -7.45
N ASP A 61 -14.14 16.59 -7.75
CA ASP A 61 -13.79 16.04 -9.06
C ASP A 61 -15.03 16.02 -9.95
N LEU A 62 -14.96 16.75 -11.07
CA LEU A 62 -16.07 16.85 -12.01
C LEU A 62 -16.10 15.64 -12.93
N LEU A 63 -17.28 15.02 -13.05
CA LEU A 63 -17.41 13.86 -13.94
C LEU A 63 -17.31 14.30 -15.41
N ASP A 64 -16.59 13.50 -16.19
CA ASP A 64 -16.57 13.65 -17.64
C ASP A 64 -17.96 13.38 -18.26
N SER A 65 -18.09 13.66 -19.56
CA SER A 65 -19.33 13.39 -20.31
C SER A 65 -19.80 11.92 -20.31
N SER A 66 -18.90 10.99 -19.96
CA SER A 66 -19.18 9.57 -19.80
C SER A 66 -19.52 9.17 -18.36
N GLY A 67 -19.51 10.12 -17.43
CA GLY A 67 -19.80 9.92 -16.01
C GLY A 67 -18.62 9.42 -15.20
N ASN A 68 -17.39 9.59 -15.66
CA ASN A 68 -16.19 9.11 -14.95
C ASN A 68 -15.43 10.26 -14.31
N ALA A 69 -14.99 10.05 -13.08
CA ALA A 69 -13.99 10.87 -12.40
C ALA A 69 -12.59 10.46 -12.86
N ASN A 70 -11.68 11.43 -12.97
CA ASN A 70 -10.29 11.17 -13.34
C ASN A 70 -9.33 11.16 -12.14
N PHE A 71 -9.82 11.58 -10.97
CA PHE A 71 -9.11 11.70 -9.70
C PHE A 71 -7.89 12.61 -9.78
N GLN A 72 -7.91 13.58 -10.69
CA GLN A 72 -6.90 14.61 -10.85
C GLN A 72 -7.52 15.94 -10.53
N ARG A 73 -6.74 16.83 -9.92
CA ARG A 73 -7.18 18.19 -9.64
C ARG A 73 -7.04 19.04 -10.89
N GLU A 74 -8.15 19.61 -11.33
CA GLU A 74 -8.19 20.41 -12.56
C GLU A 74 -8.60 21.87 -12.31
N PRO A 75 -8.18 22.81 -13.19
CA PRO A 75 -8.67 24.18 -13.13
C PRO A 75 -10.20 24.23 -13.25
N GLY A 76 -10.85 24.84 -12.25
CA GLY A 76 -12.31 24.93 -12.18
C GLY A 76 -12.94 23.97 -11.16
N GLU A 77 -12.17 23.02 -10.66
CA GLU A 77 -12.57 22.16 -9.53
C GLU A 77 -12.27 22.87 -8.21
N PRO A 78 -13.29 23.15 -7.39
CA PRO A 78 -13.07 23.72 -6.07
C PRO A 78 -12.25 22.76 -5.20
N ASP A 79 -11.32 23.32 -4.43
CA ASP A 79 -10.53 22.57 -3.47
C ASP A 79 -10.31 23.27 -2.13
N THR A 80 -9.92 22.50 -1.11
CA THR A 80 -9.62 22.97 0.25
C THR A 80 -8.69 21.97 0.96
N LEU A 81 -8.25 22.33 2.17
CA LEU A 81 -7.51 21.41 3.04
C LEU A 81 -8.35 21.05 4.27
N SER A 82 -8.22 19.81 4.75
CA SER A 82 -8.82 19.43 6.02
C SER A 82 -8.08 20.05 7.21
N ALA A 83 -8.85 20.49 8.20
CA ALA A 83 -8.35 21.05 9.45
C ALA A 83 -7.88 19.97 10.43
N VAL A 84 -7.28 20.39 11.56
CA VAL A 84 -6.72 19.50 12.60
C VAL A 84 -7.74 18.52 13.18
N ASN A 85 -9.02 18.90 13.21
CA ASN A 85 -10.13 18.06 13.67
C ASN A 85 -10.79 17.23 12.56
N GLY A 86 -10.13 17.11 11.40
CA GLY A 86 -10.65 16.44 10.21
C GLY A 86 -11.74 17.21 9.46
N SER A 87 -12.18 18.37 9.94
CA SER A 87 -13.24 19.13 9.28
C SER A 87 -12.76 19.76 7.97
N TYR A 88 -13.67 19.90 7.01
CA TYR A 88 -13.42 20.64 5.78
C TYR A 88 -14.65 21.47 5.41
N THR A 89 -14.43 22.52 4.62
CA THR A 89 -15.50 23.32 4.01
C THR A 89 -15.07 23.68 2.61
N LEU A 90 -15.94 23.39 1.65
CA LEU A 90 -15.70 23.56 0.24
C LEU A 90 -16.92 24.17 -0.42
N VAL A 91 -16.71 25.15 -1.29
CA VAL A 91 -17.74 25.61 -2.21
C VAL A 91 -17.84 24.58 -3.33
N ASN A 92 -18.96 23.89 -3.43
CA ASN A 92 -19.17 22.84 -4.42
C ASN A 92 -19.83 23.38 -5.72
N SER A 93 -19.50 22.74 -6.84
CA SER A 93 -20.19 22.91 -8.11
C SER A 93 -21.60 22.30 -8.05
N LYS A 94 -22.53 22.89 -8.83
CA LYS A 94 -23.86 22.28 -9.06
C LYS A 94 -23.78 21.11 -10.04
N GLU A 95 -22.68 20.98 -10.76
CA GLU A 95 -22.44 19.93 -11.76
C GLU A 95 -22.23 18.56 -11.10
N GLU A 96 -22.34 17.49 -11.89
CA GLU A 96 -22.12 16.13 -11.40
C GLU A 96 -20.63 15.91 -11.11
N GLY A 97 -20.35 15.26 -9.99
CA GLY A 97 -19.01 15.13 -9.46
C GLY A 97 -18.98 14.28 -8.20
N LEU A 98 -17.81 14.16 -7.60
CA LEU A 98 -17.62 13.50 -6.33
C LEU A 98 -16.52 14.20 -5.52
N LEU A 99 -16.63 14.09 -4.20
CA LEU A 99 -15.59 14.60 -3.32
C LEU A 99 -14.46 13.59 -3.26
N VAL A 100 -13.23 14.04 -3.48
CA VAL A 100 -12.02 13.24 -3.37
C VAL A 100 -11.16 13.80 -2.25
N THR A 101 -10.52 12.91 -1.49
CA THR A 101 -9.44 13.29 -0.58
C THR A 101 -8.19 12.44 -0.80
N LEU A 102 -7.03 13.10 -0.80
CA LEU A 102 -5.71 12.46 -0.86
C LEU A 102 -4.75 13.07 0.17
N GLY A 103 -3.86 12.22 0.68
CA GLY A 103 -2.82 12.60 1.63
C GLY A 103 -3.37 12.96 3.01
N GLY A 104 -2.60 13.74 3.76
CA GLY A 104 -2.90 14.04 5.16
C GLY A 104 -2.55 12.89 6.10
N THR A 105 -2.71 13.16 7.40
CA THR A 105 -2.36 12.22 8.47
C THR A 105 -3.42 12.23 9.57
N TYR A 106 -3.48 11.17 10.34
CA TYR A 106 -4.27 11.10 11.57
C TYR A 106 -3.44 10.46 12.68
N LEU A 107 -3.89 10.59 13.94
CA LEU A 107 -3.22 9.97 15.07
C LEU A 107 -3.75 8.55 15.25
N ASN A 108 -2.84 7.57 15.25
CA ASN A 108 -3.18 6.19 15.60
C ASN A 108 -3.44 6.02 17.12
N SER A 109 -3.77 4.80 17.57
CA SER A 109 -4.03 4.54 19.00
C SER A 109 -2.83 4.80 19.93
N LYS A 110 -1.62 4.91 19.39
CA LYS A 110 -0.38 5.22 20.12
C LYS A 110 -0.04 6.71 20.08
N GLY A 111 -0.86 7.53 19.41
CA GLY A 111 -0.63 8.96 19.25
C GLY A 111 0.44 9.31 18.21
N GLU A 112 0.72 8.41 17.27
CA GLU A 112 1.67 8.61 16.18
C GLU A 112 0.94 9.06 14.92
N ASP A 113 1.53 10.00 14.17
CA ASP A 113 1.00 10.43 12.87
C ASP A 113 1.18 9.30 11.85
N VAL A 114 0.06 8.87 11.25
CA VAL A 114 0.02 7.86 10.18
C VAL A 114 -0.69 8.43 8.95
N ASN A 115 -0.25 8.01 7.77
CA ASN A 115 -0.84 8.45 6.50
C ASN A 115 -2.29 7.97 6.38
N ALA A 116 -3.17 8.86 5.92
CA ALA A 116 -4.56 8.51 5.65
C ALA A 116 -4.71 7.77 4.32
N ALA A 117 -5.76 6.96 4.23
CA ALA A 117 -6.17 6.34 2.98
C ALA A 117 -6.75 7.40 2.03
N PRO A 118 -6.60 7.23 0.70
CA PRO A 118 -7.40 7.98 -0.25
C PRO A 118 -8.88 7.62 -0.09
N MET A 119 -9.77 8.61 -0.06
CA MET A 119 -11.20 8.38 0.18
C MET A 119 -12.06 9.22 -0.77
N LEU A 120 -13.31 8.78 -0.94
CA LEU A 120 -14.33 9.45 -1.74
C LEU A 120 -15.58 9.71 -0.90
N ALA A 121 -16.38 10.68 -1.34
CA ALA A 121 -17.79 10.76 -0.97
C ALA A 121 -18.63 11.13 -2.21
N PRO A 122 -19.86 10.60 -2.33
CA PRO A 122 -20.74 10.96 -3.43
C PRO A 122 -21.08 12.45 -3.37
N LYS A 123 -21.57 12.99 -4.50
CA LYS A 123 -22.14 14.33 -4.54
C LYS A 123 -23.15 14.52 -3.39
N PRO A 124 -22.98 15.58 -2.58
CA PRO A 124 -23.95 15.95 -1.55
C PRO A 124 -25.32 16.20 -2.17
N ALA A 125 -26.39 15.69 -1.55
CA ALA A 125 -27.73 16.07 -1.96
C ALA A 125 -27.95 17.58 -1.74
N THR A 126 -28.86 18.18 -2.51
CA THR A 126 -29.13 19.63 -2.48
C THR A 126 -29.51 20.16 -1.08
N ASP A 127 -30.11 19.32 -0.24
CA ASP A 127 -30.55 19.60 1.13
C ASP A 127 -29.61 19.03 2.21
N GLN A 128 -28.52 18.37 1.80
CA GLN A 128 -27.56 17.74 2.72
C GLN A 128 -26.54 18.78 3.22
N LEU A 129 -26.65 19.13 4.50
CA LEU A 129 -25.76 20.10 5.15
C LEU A 129 -24.39 19.53 5.55
N LEU A 130 -24.26 18.21 5.61
CA LEU A 130 -23.05 17.50 6.05
C LEU A 130 -22.77 16.30 5.17
N THR A 131 -21.58 16.23 4.58
CA THR A 131 -21.09 15.08 3.84
C THR A 131 -19.75 14.68 4.43
N ASN A 132 -19.69 13.55 5.09
CA ASN A 132 -18.43 13.04 5.61
C ASN A 132 -17.69 12.31 4.49
N ILE A 133 -16.36 12.34 4.54
CA ILE A 133 -15.50 11.56 3.66
C ILE A 133 -14.88 10.45 4.52
N THR A 134 -15.35 9.23 4.31
CA THR A 134 -15.03 8.05 5.12
C THR A 134 -14.77 6.85 4.21
N PRO A 135 -14.19 5.75 4.76
CA PRO A 135 -14.13 4.49 4.04
C PRO A 135 -15.51 4.00 3.56
N ILE A 136 -16.60 4.28 4.29
CA ILE A 136 -17.97 3.89 3.92
C ILE A 136 -18.52 4.76 2.80
N THR A 137 -18.34 6.09 2.87
CA THR A 137 -18.76 6.96 1.76
C THR A 137 -17.94 6.69 0.51
N THR A 138 -16.71 6.15 0.66
CA THR A 138 -15.88 5.71 -0.46
C THR A 138 -16.51 4.52 -1.18
N LEU A 139 -16.99 3.53 -0.43
CA LEU A 139 -17.74 2.40 -1.00
C LEU A 139 -18.99 2.87 -1.75
N VAL A 140 -19.76 3.81 -1.16
CA VAL A 140 -20.98 4.35 -1.79
C VAL A 140 -20.68 5.20 -3.01
N ALA A 141 -19.60 5.99 -2.99
CA ALA A 141 -19.18 6.78 -4.13
C ALA A 141 -18.71 5.88 -5.29
N ALA A 142 -18.03 4.77 -4.98
CA ALA A 142 -17.60 3.80 -5.98
C ALA A 142 -18.78 2.99 -6.56
N GLU A 143 -19.68 2.54 -5.70
CA GLU A 143 -20.83 1.70 -6.04
C GLU A 143 -22.12 2.23 -5.37
N PRO A 144 -22.86 3.15 -6.03
CA PRO A 144 -24.02 3.80 -5.43
C PRO A 144 -25.14 2.86 -4.97
N SER A 145 -25.21 1.63 -5.50
CA SER A 145 -26.17 0.60 -5.07
C SER A 145 -25.98 0.19 -3.61
N LEU A 146 -24.75 0.28 -3.08
CA LEU A 146 -24.44 -0.04 -1.68
C LEU A 146 -25.17 0.87 -0.69
N LYS A 147 -25.58 2.07 -1.11
CA LYS A 147 -26.34 3.00 -0.26
C LYS A 147 -27.57 2.34 0.36
N ILE A 148 -28.32 1.55 -0.42
CA ILE A 148 -29.55 0.90 0.05
C ILE A 148 -29.22 -0.18 1.08
N SER A 149 -28.22 -1.02 0.81
CA SER A 149 -27.81 -2.11 1.71
C SER A 149 -27.22 -1.57 3.01
N LEU A 150 -26.33 -0.57 2.94
CA LEU A 150 -25.66 0.01 4.10
C LEU A 150 -26.63 0.79 5.02
N ASN A 151 -27.68 1.40 4.45
CA ASN A 151 -28.74 2.06 5.24
C ASN A 151 -29.45 1.12 6.22
N GLN A 152 -29.38 -0.21 6.01
CA GLN A 152 -29.95 -1.19 6.95
C GLN A 152 -29.12 -1.30 8.24
N PHE A 153 -27.85 -0.90 8.20
CA PHE A 153 -26.94 -0.93 9.36
C PHE A 153 -26.84 0.42 10.07
N GLY A 154 -27.20 1.51 9.40
CA GLY A 154 -27.11 2.87 9.93
C GLY A 154 -26.92 3.88 8.80
N ASP A 155 -26.67 5.13 9.15
CA ASP A 155 -26.36 6.15 8.14
C ASP A 155 -24.97 5.89 7.51
N TRP A 156 -24.93 5.61 6.20
CA TRP A 156 -23.67 5.39 5.47
C TRP A 156 -22.79 6.66 5.42
N ASN A 157 -23.37 7.84 5.63
CA ASN A 157 -22.67 9.13 5.73
C ASN A 157 -22.22 9.44 7.18
N THR A 158 -22.21 8.44 8.07
CA THR A 158 -21.83 8.61 9.48
C THR A 158 -20.37 9.02 9.68
N ASP A 159 -20.10 9.76 10.75
CA ASP A 159 -18.76 9.97 11.28
C ASP A 159 -18.33 8.68 12.01
N ILE A 160 -17.57 7.82 11.33
CA ILE A 160 -17.13 6.54 11.92
C ILE A 160 -16.17 6.72 13.11
N ALA A 161 -15.61 7.93 13.28
CA ALA A 161 -14.72 8.30 14.37
C ALA A 161 -15.43 9.07 15.49
N ASP A 162 -16.77 9.14 15.47
CA ASP A 162 -17.55 9.86 16.48
C ASP A 162 -17.20 9.37 17.90
N PRO A 163 -16.85 10.26 18.84
CA PRO A 163 -16.55 9.88 20.23
C PRO A 163 -17.75 9.26 20.96
N ASN A 164 -18.98 9.42 20.44
CA ASN A 164 -20.19 8.76 20.96
C ASN A 164 -20.44 7.39 20.30
N GLY A 165 -19.61 7.01 19.35
CA GLY A 165 -19.65 5.75 18.63
C GLY A 165 -20.47 5.77 17.35
N THR A 166 -20.31 4.70 16.59
CA THR A 166 -20.98 4.47 15.31
C THR A 166 -21.53 3.04 15.22
N SER A 167 -22.31 2.76 14.19
CA SER A 167 -22.83 1.42 13.92
C SER A 167 -21.71 0.39 13.78
N ALA A 168 -21.77 -0.68 14.57
CA ALA A 168 -20.76 -1.74 14.57
C ALA A 168 -20.57 -2.42 13.19
N PRO A 169 -21.64 -2.80 12.45
CA PRO A 169 -21.49 -3.30 11.08
C PRO A 169 -20.80 -2.31 10.13
N LEU A 170 -21.15 -1.01 10.21
CA LEU A 170 -20.49 0.00 9.38
C LEU A 170 -19.02 0.15 9.76
N LEU A 171 -18.68 0.13 11.05
CA LEU A 171 -17.28 0.21 11.49
C LEU A 171 -16.46 -1.00 11.04
N ARG A 172 -17.03 -2.22 11.03
CA ARG A 172 -16.38 -3.43 10.50
C ARG A 172 -16.01 -3.29 9.03
N LEU A 173 -16.95 -2.83 8.20
CA LEU A 173 -16.71 -2.57 6.79
C LEU A 173 -15.67 -1.46 6.59
N ALA A 174 -15.74 -0.39 7.39
CA ALA A 174 -14.79 0.70 7.33
C ALA A 174 -13.36 0.23 7.62
N LYS A 175 -13.17 -0.54 8.70
CA LYS A 175 -11.87 -1.11 9.07
C LYS A 175 -11.36 -2.14 8.07
N THR A 176 -12.25 -2.82 7.36
CA THR A 176 -11.88 -3.70 6.24
C THR A 176 -11.32 -2.88 5.09
N VAL A 177 -11.99 -1.81 4.69
CA VAL A 177 -11.53 -0.90 3.63
C VAL A 177 -10.19 -0.24 3.98
N GLU A 178 -10.06 0.28 5.21
CA GLU A 178 -8.80 0.84 5.68
C GLU A 178 -7.67 -0.22 5.67
N SER A 179 -7.96 -1.46 6.07
CA SER A 179 -6.98 -2.54 6.08
C SER A 179 -6.47 -2.87 4.67
N LEU A 180 -7.37 -2.91 3.68
CA LEU A 180 -6.99 -3.08 2.29
C LEU A 180 -6.09 -1.92 1.84
N SER A 181 -6.51 -0.67 2.05
CA SER A 181 -5.73 0.51 1.67
C SER A 181 -4.34 0.50 2.32
N GLU A 182 -4.28 0.20 3.60
CA GLU A 182 -3.04 0.20 4.37
C GLU A 182 -2.10 -0.94 3.97
N ILE A 183 -2.60 -2.13 3.62
CA ILE A 183 -1.78 -3.22 3.08
C ILE A 183 -1.22 -2.86 1.70
N LEU A 184 -1.99 -2.14 0.89
CA LEU A 184 -1.52 -1.77 -0.45
C LEU A 184 -0.57 -0.57 -0.44
N GLY A 185 -0.70 0.33 0.54
CA GLY A 185 -0.02 1.61 0.57
C GLY A 185 1.13 1.79 1.54
N PHE A 186 1.52 0.76 2.31
CA PHE A 186 2.59 0.89 3.31
C PHE A 186 3.99 0.68 2.72
N GLY A 187 5.00 1.14 3.47
CA GLY A 187 6.41 0.92 3.17
C GLY A 187 6.98 1.91 2.15
N ASP A 188 8.30 1.85 1.97
CA ASP A 188 9.02 2.72 1.03
C ASP A 188 8.78 2.30 -0.43
N GLU A 189 8.44 1.03 -0.65
CA GLU A 189 8.01 0.49 -1.93
C GLU A 189 6.63 -0.16 -1.79
N PRO A 190 5.55 0.64 -1.84
CA PRO A 190 4.19 0.12 -1.69
C PRO A 190 3.82 -0.92 -2.74
N VAL A 191 2.84 -1.76 -2.41
CA VAL A 191 2.27 -2.71 -3.39
C VAL A 191 1.53 -1.96 -4.49
N ALA A 192 0.73 -0.97 -4.14
CA ALA A 192 0.07 -0.10 -5.11
C ALA A 192 1.07 0.90 -5.72
N VAL A 193 0.96 1.15 -7.02
CA VAL A 193 1.92 2.01 -7.74
C VAL A 193 1.83 3.49 -7.36
N ASP A 194 0.66 3.95 -6.90
CA ASP A 194 0.43 5.29 -6.38
C ASP A 194 -0.88 5.36 -5.55
N SER A 195 -1.21 6.53 -5.02
CA SER A 195 -2.44 6.73 -4.23
C SER A 195 -3.74 6.60 -5.05
N ILE A 196 -3.71 6.86 -6.36
CA ILE A 196 -4.88 6.68 -7.23
C ILE A 196 -5.11 5.19 -7.50
N ALA A 197 -4.05 4.41 -7.65
CA ALA A 197 -4.11 2.97 -7.71
C ALA A 197 -4.64 2.35 -6.41
N GLN A 198 -4.24 2.87 -5.24
CA GLN A 198 -4.85 2.48 -3.96
C GLN A 198 -6.35 2.77 -3.94
N LEU A 199 -6.75 3.98 -4.37
CA LEU A 199 -8.16 4.34 -4.43
C LEU A 199 -8.96 3.44 -5.37
N ARG A 200 -8.45 3.20 -6.57
CA ARG A 200 -9.06 2.28 -7.55
C ARG A 200 -9.16 0.84 -7.02
N SER A 201 -8.20 0.41 -6.20
CA SER A 201 -8.25 -0.89 -5.53
C SER A 201 -9.40 -0.96 -4.51
N ILE A 202 -9.65 0.12 -3.76
CA ILE A 202 -10.84 0.22 -2.88
C ILE A 202 -12.13 0.16 -3.70
N MET A 203 -12.17 0.78 -4.88
CA MET A 203 -13.34 0.73 -5.77
C MET A 203 -13.62 -0.69 -6.28
N ILE A 204 -12.58 -1.50 -6.54
CA ILE A 204 -12.75 -2.92 -6.89
C ILE A 204 -13.37 -3.69 -5.72
N LEU A 205 -12.90 -3.45 -4.48
CA LEU A 205 -13.53 -4.02 -3.30
C LEU A 205 -15.00 -3.60 -3.17
N ALA A 206 -15.33 -2.34 -3.45
CA ALA A 206 -16.71 -1.86 -3.43
C ALA A 206 -17.60 -2.63 -4.43
N ASN A 207 -17.11 -2.89 -5.64
CA ASN A 207 -17.83 -3.68 -6.65
C ASN A 207 -18.06 -5.13 -6.19
N GLU A 208 -17.09 -5.75 -5.51
CA GLU A 208 -17.28 -7.09 -4.97
C GLU A 208 -18.27 -7.12 -3.80
N LEU A 209 -18.25 -6.11 -2.93
CA LEU A 209 -19.23 -5.97 -1.86
C LEU A 209 -20.64 -5.67 -2.40
N SER A 210 -20.76 -4.87 -3.47
CA SER A 210 -22.07 -4.51 -4.04
C SER A 210 -22.81 -5.67 -4.70
N ALA A 211 -22.08 -6.75 -5.01
CA ALA A 211 -22.65 -7.99 -5.51
C ALA A 211 -23.25 -8.89 -4.41
N LEU A 212 -22.98 -8.61 -3.13
CA LEU A 212 -23.50 -9.38 -2.01
C LEU A 212 -24.94 -8.94 -1.64
N PRO A 213 -25.79 -9.88 -1.16
CA PRO A 213 -27.00 -9.53 -0.44
C PRO A 213 -26.72 -8.64 0.77
N ALA A 214 -27.67 -7.80 1.16
CA ALA A 214 -27.46 -6.80 2.22
C ALA A 214 -27.13 -7.45 3.57
N GLU A 215 -27.78 -8.57 3.89
CA GLU A 215 -27.53 -9.36 5.09
C GLU A 215 -26.12 -9.95 5.17
N GLU A 216 -25.52 -10.27 4.01
CA GLU A 216 -24.18 -10.85 3.91
C GLU A 216 -23.05 -9.82 4.09
N LEU A 217 -23.35 -8.52 3.97
CA LEU A 217 -22.38 -7.44 4.18
C LEU A 217 -21.88 -7.31 5.63
N ASN A 218 -22.40 -8.10 6.56
CA ASN A 218 -21.93 -8.19 7.94
C ASN A 218 -21.44 -9.60 8.31
N GLU A 219 -21.42 -10.53 7.35
CA GLU A 219 -20.94 -11.89 7.54
C GLU A 219 -19.44 -11.99 7.23
N ILE A 220 -18.68 -12.56 8.17
CA ILE A 220 -17.22 -12.67 8.07
C ILE A 220 -16.80 -13.42 6.79
N SER A 221 -17.44 -14.54 6.50
CA SER A 221 -17.15 -15.37 5.33
C SER A 221 -17.41 -14.62 4.01
N SER A 222 -18.50 -13.86 3.94
CA SER A 222 -18.85 -13.11 2.73
C SER A 222 -17.90 -11.93 2.50
N ILE A 223 -17.54 -11.20 3.57
CA ILE A 223 -16.53 -10.12 3.49
C ILE A 223 -15.15 -10.69 3.12
N GLN A 224 -14.75 -11.83 3.66
CA GLN A 224 -13.51 -12.52 3.28
C GLN A 224 -13.52 -12.94 1.81
N ALA A 225 -14.63 -13.52 1.33
CA ALA A 225 -14.78 -13.94 -0.06
C ALA A 225 -14.71 -12.75 -1.02
N ALA A 226 -15.45 -11.67 -0.73
CA ALA A 226 -15.41 -10.43 -1.51
C ALA A 226 -14.01 -9.79 -1.51
N SER A 227 -13.35 -9.73 -0.34
CA SER A 227 -11.99 -9.20 -0.23
C SER A 227 -10.97 -10.03 -1.00
N THR A 228 -11.10 -11.37 -0.97
CA THR A 228 -10.21 -12.28 -1.71
C THR A 228 -10.39 -12.09 -3.22
N LYS A 229 -11.65 -12.06 -3.69
CA LYS A 229 -11.96 -11.86 -5.11
C LYS A 229 -11.50 -10.48 -5.61
N ALA A 230 -11.66 -9.44 -4.80
CA ALA A 230 -11.12 -8.13 -5.11
C ALA A 230 -9.60 -8.16 -5.23
N LEU A 231 -8.90 -8.82 -4.29
CA LEU A 231 -7.44 -8.95 -4.34
C LEU A 231 -6.94 -9.77 -5.52
N ASP A 232 -7.68 -10.79 -5.97
CA ASP A 232 -7.33 -11.53 -7.19
C ASP A 232 -7.35 -10.61 -8.41
N GLU A 233 -8.29 -9.66 -8.51
CA GLU A 233 -8.30 -8.66 -9.59
C GLU A 233 -7.20 -7.59 -9.40
N ILE A 234 -7.05 -7.07 -8.19
CA ILE A 234 -6.09 -5.99 -7.88
C ILE A 234 -4.66 -6.44 -8.16
N LEU A 235 -4.26 -7.60 -7.62
CA LEU A 235 -2.86 -8.07 -7.63
C LEU A 235 -2.40 -8.59 -8.99
N GLU A 236 -3.33 -8.88 -9.90
CA GLU A 236 -3.02 -9.22 -11.30
C GLU A 236 -2.99 -7.99 -12.23
N ASN A 237 -3.40 -6.82 -11.74
CA ASN A 237 -3.49 -5.61 -12.53
C ASN A 237 -2.23 -4.74 -12.39
N SER A 238 -1.36 -4.80 -13.40
CA SER A 238 -0.11 -4.02 -13.44
C SER A 238 -0.28 -2.49 -13.49
N SER A 239 -1.49 -1.98 -13.75
CA SER A 239 -1.79 -0.55 -13.62
C SER A 239 -2.15 -0.13 -12.19
N LEU A 240 -2.38 -1.10 -11.30
CA LEU A 240 -2.71 -0.87 -9.90
C LEU A 240 -1.55 -1.26 -8.99
N THR A 241 -0.87 -2.37 -9.28
CA THR A 241 0.18 -2.89 -8.41
C THR A 241 1.51 -2.99 -9.13
N ARG A 242 2.59 -2.86 -8.36
CA ARG A 242 3.92 -3.24 -8.83
C ARG A 242 3.97 -4.73 -9.18
N PRO A 243 5.00 -5.20 -9.92
CA PRO A 243 5.19 -6.61 -10.18
C PRO A 243 5.36 -7.40 -8.87
N LEU A 244 4.57 -8.47 -8.70
CA LEU A 244 4.58 -9.35 -7.54
C LEU A 244 4.67 -10.81 -7.98
N ASP A 245 5.42 -11.62 -7.25
CA ASP A 245 5.41 -13.07 -7.40
C ASP A 245 4.18 -13.71 -6.72
N SER A 246 3.95 -14.99 -6.97
CA SER A 246 2.82 -15.72 -6.39
C SER A 246 2.87 -15.78 -4.87
N SER A 247 4.06 -15.88 -4.27
CA SER A 247 4.20 -15.98 -2.81
C SER A 247 3.82 -14.68 -2.11
N ALA A 248 4.22 -13.53 -2.65
CA ALA A 248 3.84 -12.23 -2.15
C ALA A 248 2.34 -12.00 -2.29
N LYS A 249 1.77 -12.35 -3.45
CA LYS A 249 0.32 -12.27 -3.70
C LYS A 249 -0.49 -13.11 -2.71
N ASP A 250 -0.07 -14.36 -2.48
CA ASP A 250 -0.73 -15.25 -1.54
C ASP A 250 -0.62 -14.74 -0.10
N GLN A 251 0.55 -14.23 0.30
CA GLN A 251 0.72 -13.62 1.62
C GLN A 251 -0.18 -12.40 1.82
N ILE A 252 -0.36 -11.55 0.81
CA ILE A 252 -1.27 -10.39 0.87
C ILE A 252 -2.72 -10.86 1.06
N LYS A 253 -3.16 -11.85 0.28
CA LYS A 253 -4.52 -12.42 0.39
C LYS A 253 -4.79 -13.03 1.77
N THR A 254 -3.90 -13.89 2.27
CA THR A 254 -4.03 -14.48 3.61
C THR A 254 -4.03 -13.42 4.69
N SER A 255 -3.14 -12.42 4.59
CA SER A 255 -3.08 -11.31 5.55
C SER A 255 -4.39 -10.52 5.60
N MET A 256 -5.02 -10.29 4.46
CA MET A 256 -6.31 -9.61 4.39
C MET A 256 -7.44 -10.46 5.00
N GLN A 257 -7.47 -11.77 4.71
CA GLN A 257 -8.45 -12.68 5.31
C GLN A 257 -8.34 -12.70 6.84
N ASP A 258 -7.12 -12.78 7.37
CA ASP A 258 -6.86 -12.73 8.82
C ASP A 258 -7.33 -11.42 9.44
N LEU A 259 -7.08 -10.28 8.77
CA LEU A 259 -7.52 -8.98 9.26
C LEU A 259 -9.05 -8.88 9.33
N VAL A 260 -9.77 -9.39 8.33
CA VAL A 260 -11.24 -9.43 8.37
C VAL A 260 -11.73 -10.23 9.59
N THR A 261 -11.11 -11.36 9.91
CA THR A 261 -11.43 -12.12 11.13
C THR A 261 -11.13 -11.31 12.39
N ILE A 262 -9.96 -10.70 12.49
CA ILE A 262 -9.54 -9.93 13.67
C ILE A 262 -10.44 -8.71 13.89
N ILE A 263 -10.85 -8.03 12.82
CA ILE A 263 -11.81 -6.91 12.86
C ILE A 263 -13.15 -7.39 13.41
N ALA A 264 -13.65 -8.52 12.91
CA ALA A 264 -14.92 -9.08 13.36
C ALA A 264 -14.88 -9.57 14.82
N ASP A 265 -13.72 -10.02 15.31
CA ASP A 265 -13.50 -10.38 16.70
C ASP A 265 -13.35 -9.15 17.62
N ALA A 266 -12.86 -8.03 17.09
CA ALA A 266 -12.66 -6.79 17.84
C ALA A 266 -13.96 -5.96 17.94
N ILE A 267 -14.78 -5.99 16.90
CA ILE A 267 -15.99 -5.17 16.80
C ILE A 267 -17.21 -6.09 16.82
N PRO A 268 -18.22 -5.91 17.68
CA PRO A 268 -19.42 -6.75 17.71
C PRO A 268 -20.24 -6.69 16.42
N VAL A 269 -21.12 -7.68 16.21
CA VAL A 269 -21.94 -7.79 14.99
C VAL A 269 -22.99 -6.69 14.90
N THR A 270 -23.47 -6.18 16.03
CA THR A 270 -24.53 -5.17 16.12
C THR A 270 -24.23 -4.18 17.24
N GLY A 271 -25.02 -3.11 17.29
CA GLY A 271 -24.92 -2.09 18.32
C GLY A 271 -24.05 -0.91 17.91
N ASN A 272 -23.70 -0.10 18.90
CA ASN A 272 -22.93 1.13 18.75
C ASN A 272 -21.56 0.97 19.41
N VAL A 273 -20.50 1.36 18.70
CA VAL A 273 -19.11 1.13 19.11
C VAL A 273 -18.31 2.41 18.95
N ILE A 274 -17.54 2.76 19.98
CA ILE A 274 -16.57 3.86 19.92
C ILE A 274 -15.28 3.31 19.30
N GLU A 275 -14.87 3.86 18.16
CA GLU A 275 -13.70 3.40 17.40
C GLU A 275 -12.42 3.31 18.25
N ASN A 276 -12.18 4.33 19.08
CA ASN A 276 -10.99 4.40 19.95
C ASN A 276 -10.90 3.25 20.96
N ASP A 277 -12.03 2.62 21.31
CA ASP A 277 -12.04 1.50 22.25
C ASP A 277 -11.56 0.18 21.62
N VAL A 278 -11.58 0.08 20.28
CA VAL A 278 -11.33 -1.17 19.54
C VAL A 278 -10.12 -1.08 18.58
N VAL A 279 -9.76 0.13 18.13
CA VAL A 279 -8.80 0.33 17.04
C VAL A 279 -7.38 -0.14 17.37
N ALA A 280 -6.94 -0.06 18.63
CA ALA A 280 -5.60 -0.48 19.05
C ALA A 280 -5.30 -1.96 18.72
N LYS A 281 -6.28 -2.86 18.93
CA LYS A 281 -6.12 -4.29 18.60
C LYS A 281 -6.00 -4.50 17.09
N ILE A 282 -6.77 -3.75 16.30
CA ILE A 282 -6.77 -3.83 14.84
C ILE A 282 -5.45 -3.28 14.28
N GLU A 283 -4.96 -2.17 14.81
CA GLU A 283 -3.68 -1.56 14.40
C GLU A 283 -2.48 -2.46 14.67
N GLU A 284 -2.43 -3.13 15.84
CA GLU A 284 -1.33 -4.06 16.13
C GLU A 284 -1.37 -5.27 15.17
N ALA A 285 -2.55 -5.82 14.91
CA ALA A 285 -2.70 -6.88 13.91
C ALA A 285 -2.28 -6.42 12.51
N ARG A 286 -2.69 -5.21 12.08
CA ARG A 286 -2.24 -4.64 10.79
C ARG A 286 -0.73 -4.52 10.74
N LYS A 287 -0.08 -4.09 11.82
CA LYS A 287 1.38 -3.99 11.89
C LYS A 287 2.06 -5.35 11.72
N GLU A 288 1.58 -6.38 12.40
CA GLU A 288 2.10 -7.76 12.24
C GLU A 288 1.95 -8.27 10.80
N LYS A 289 0.79 -8.05 10.19
CA LYS A 289 0.53 -8.47 8.80
C LYS A 289 1.39 -7.71 7.78
N LYS A 290 1.56 -6.39 7.96
CA LYS A 290 2.47 -5.58 7.14
C LYS A 290 3.91 -6.10 7.22
N LEU A 291 4.39 -6.48 8.41
CA LEU A 291 5.73 -7.06 8.56
C LEU A 291 5.86 -8.41 7.83
N SER A 292 4.84 -9.26 7.90
CA SER A 292 4.82 -10.55 7.19
C SER A 292 4.84 -10.36 5.66
N ILE A 293 4.06 -9.39 5.16
CA ILE A 293 4.04 -9.02 3.74
C ILE A 293 5.40 -8.43 3.32
N GLN A 294 5.96 -7.50 4.10
CA GLN A 294 7.28 -6.92 3.81
C GLN A 294 8.37 -7.97 3.74
N THR A 295 8.32 -8.98 4.62
CA THR A 295 9.27 -10.10 4.58
C THR A 295 9.20 -10.82 3.23
N LYS A 296 7.98 -11.11 2.72
CA LYS A 296 7.81 -11.73 1.40
C LYS A 296 8.21 -10.84 0.23
N LEU A 297 7.94 -9.55 0.32
CA LEU A 297 8.39 -8.58 -0.68
C LEU A 297 9.93 -8.51 -0.73
N ASN A 298 10.59 -8.51 0.43
CA ASN A 298 12.05 -8.53 0.51
C ASN A 298 12.65 -9.84 -0.01
N GLU A 299 12.02 -10.98 0.26
CA GLU A 299 12.38 -12.27 -0.34
C GLU A 299 12.26 -12.21 -1.88
N GLN A 300 11.18 -11.65 -2.42
CA GLN A 300 11.00 -11.48 -3.87
C GLN A 300 12.12 -10.60 -4.47
N VAL A 301 12.47 -9.49 -3.82
CA VAL A 301 13.62 -8.66 -4.24
C VAL A 301 14.89 -9.48 -4.19
N THR A 302 15.11 -10.28 -3.15
CA THR A 302 16.27 -11.17 -3.04
C THR A 302 16.29 -12.25 -4.11
N ILE A 303 15.15 -12.79 -4.53
CA ILE A 303 15.04 -13.76 -5.64
C ILE A 303 15.27 -13.07 -6.98
N THR A 304 14.75 -11.85 -7.15
CA THR A 304 14.93 -11.05 -8.37
C THR A 304 16.39 -10.61 -8.51
N LEU A 305 17.06 -10.23 -7.42
CA LEU A 305 18.51 -9.97 -7.36
C LEU A 305 19.33 -11.27 -7.39
N GLY A 306 18.77 -12.37 -6.90
CA GLY A 306 19.27 -13.73 -7.05
C GLY A 306 19.05 -14.32 -8.46
N GLY A 307 18.51 -13.53 -9.38
CA GLY A 307 18.33 -13.84 -10.80
C GLY A 307 18.76 -12.71 -11.76
N LEU A 308 19.04 -11.51 -11.23
CA LEU A 308 19.72 -10.41 -11.89
C LEU A 308 20.98 -10.13 -11.07
N GLY A 309 22.07 -10.82 -11.44
CA GLY A 309 23.35 -10.66 -10.78
C GLY A 309 23.78 -9.20 -10.76
N PHE A 310 23.97 -8.64 -9.56
CA PHE A 310 25.10 -7.75 -9.40
C PHE A 310 26.33 -8.65 -9.54
N GLU A 311 26.96 -8.62 -10.70
CA GLU A 311 28.31 -9.13 -10.85
C GLU A 311 29.19 -8.24 -9.96
N PHE A 312 29.71 -8.80 -8.88
CA PHE A 312 30.75 -8.13 -8.11
C PHE A 312 32.01 -8.98 -8.19
N ASP A 313 33.16 -8.33 -8.37
CA ASP A 313 34.44 -9.01 -8.43
C ASP A 313 34.62 -9.92 -7.19
N PRO A 314 35.23 -11.11 -7.32
CA PRO A 314 35.43 -12.02 -6.19
C PRO A 314 36.13 -11.31 -5.04
N ILE A 315 35.72 -11.56 -3.79
CA ILE A 315 36.30 -10.94 -2.61
C ILE A 315 36.97 -12.01 -1.74
N ILE A 316 38.30 -11.95 -1.61
CA ILE A 316 39.03 -12.81 -0.65
C ILE A 316 38.84 -12.21 0.74
N THR A 317 38.04 -12.86 1.57
CA THR A 317 37.75 -12.35 2.92
C THR A 317 38.84 -12.76 3.92
N LYS A 318 39.47 -13.91 3.67
CA LYS A 318 40.44 -14.52 4.58
C LYS A 318 41.37 -15.50 3.86
N ILE A 319 42.63 -15.54 4.28
CA ILE A 319 43.62 -16.58 3.94
C ILE A 319 44.09 -17.23 5.24
N VAL A 320 44.13 -18.57 5.27
CA VAL A 320 44.63 -19.37 6.39
C VAL A 320 45.86 -20.15 5.94
N LEU A 321 46.92 -20.05 6.74
CA LEU A 321 48.17 -20.77 6.57
C LEU A 321 48.39 -21.66 7.80
N GLU A 322 48.42 -22.97 7.60
CA GLU A 322 48.63 -23.94 8.68
C GLU A 322 49.87 -24.78 8.38
N PHE A 323 50.84 -24.76 9.29
CA PHE A 323 52.03 -25.60 9.17
C PHE A 323 51.82 -26.93 9.89
N LYS A 324 51.85 -28.04 9.15
CA LYS A 324 51.63 -29.38 9.66
C LYS A 324 52.36 -30.43 8.82
N ASP A 325 53.02 -31.38 9.48
CA ASP A 325 53.71 -32.51 8.85
C ASP A 325 54.65 -32.08 7.70
N ASP A 326 55.57 -31.16 8.01
CA ASP A 326 56.53 -30.54 7.07
C ASP A 326 55.88 -29.94 5.81
N SER A 327 54.62 -29.50 5.93
CA SER A 327 53.85 -28.90 4.85
C SER A 327 53.17 -27.61 5.33
N LEU A 328 53.10 -26.61 4.46
CA LEU A 328 52.23 -25.46 4.67
C LEU A 328 50.94 -25.67 3.89
N LEU A 329 49.83 -25.85 4.59
CA LEU A 329 48.49 -25.89 4.03
C LEU A 329 47.99 -24.47 3.87
N MET A 330 47.40 -24.17 2.71
CA MET A 330 46.91 -22.86 2.33
C MET A 330 45.46 -22.99 1.90
N SER A 331 44.57 -22.24 2.54
CA SER A 331 43.16 -22.15 2.17
C SER A 331 42.67 -20.71 2.27
N ALA A 332 41.51 -20.43 1.66
CA ALA A 332 40.91 -19.11 1.70
C ALA A 332 39.39 -19.18 1.74
N ASP A 333 38.79 -18.17 2.36
CA ASP A 333 37.34 -17.93 2.35
C ASP A 333 37.04 -16.81 1.34
N ILE A 334 36.30 -17.13 0.27
CA ILE A 334 35.98 -16.21 -0.83
C ILE A 334 34.47 -15.93 -0.81
N SER A 335 34.08 -14.66 -0.96
CA SER A 335 32.71 -14.24 -1.20
C SER A 335 32.54 -13.85 -2.67
N ASP A 336 31.59 -14.50 -3.35
CA ASP A 336 31.29 -14.32 -4.77
C ASP A 336 29.85 -14.83 -5.04
N GLU A 337 29.13 -14.26 -6.00
CA GLU A 337 27.78 -14.70 -6.37
C GLU A 337 27.74 -16.01 -7.16
N ARG A 338 28.86 -16.43 -7.76
CA ARG A 338 29.07 -17.67 -8.50
C ARG A 338 30.28 -18.45 -7.96
N PRO A 339 30.22 -18.98 -6.72
CA PRO A 339 31.36 -19.67 -6.10
C PRO A 339 31.88 -20.90 -6.88
N ASN A 340 31.04 -21.47 -7.75
CA ASN A 340 31.41 -22.62 -8.60
C ASN A 340 32.17 -22.23 -9.88
N SER A 341 32.21 -20.95 -10.25
CA SER A 341 32.96 -20.46 -11.42
C SER A 341 34.40 -20.02 -11.09
N LEU A 342 34.72 -19.95 -9.80
CA LEU A 342 35.99 -19.44 -9.32
C LEU A 342 37.18 -20.30 -9.76
N SER A 343 38.16 -19.63 -10.35
CA SER A 343 39.49 -20.15 -10.61
C SER A 343 40.50 -19.54 -9.63
N TYR A 344 41.36 -20.38 -9.08
CA TYR A 344 42.33 -20.00 -8.06
C TYR A 344 43.72 -19.95 -8.67
N ARG A 345 44.60 -19.13 -8.12
CA ARG A 345 46.04 -19.19 -8.43
C ARG A 345 46.87 -18.82 -7.21
N TRP A 346 47.46 -19.84 -6.60
CA TRP A 346 48.41 -19.71 -5.52
C TRP A 346 49.84 -19.56 -6.05
N THR A 347 50.53 -18.52 -5.57
CA THR A 347 51.96 -18.31 -5.81
C THR A 347 52.66 -17.88 -4.53
N THR A 348 53.99 -17.95 -4.52
CA THR A 348 54.81 -17.61 -3.35
C THR A 348 55.97 -16.69 -3.73
N SER A 349 56.43 -15.90 -2.75
CA SER A 349 57.67 -15.13 -2.83
C SER A 349 58.52 -15.42 -1.58
N PRO A 350 59.73 -16.00 -1.72
CA PRO A 350 60.34 -16.48 -2.96
C PRO A 350 59.55 -17.62 -3.62
N SER A 351 59.74 -17.82 -4.93
CA SER A 351 58.99 -18.81 -5.70
C SER A 351 59.32 -20.26 -5.28
N ILE A 352 58.35 -20.91 -4.64
CA ILE A 352 58.37 -22.32 -4.25
C ILE A 352 57.27 -23.07 -5.03
N SER A 353 57.53 -24.33 -5.39
CA SER A 353 56.55 -25.17 -6.08
C SER A 353 55.32 -25.43 -5.20
N VAL A 354 54.16 -24.96 -5.65
CA VAL A 354 52.86 -25.17 -5.00
C VAL A 354 52.18 -26.41 -5.59
N THR A 355 51.67 -27.28 -4.72
CA THR A 355 50.81 -28.41 -5.12
C THR A 355 49.35 -27.95 -5.09
N ASN A 356 48.57 -28.34 -6.11
CA ASN A 356 47.20 -27.88 -6.36
C ASN A 356 47.07 -26.35 -6.42
N PRO A 357 47.91 -25.63 -7.19
CA PRO A 357 47.90 -24.17 -7.19
C PRO A 357 46.62 -23.53 -7.74
N PHE A 358 45.74 -24.32 -8.38
CA PHE A 358 44.51 -23.87 -9.01
C PHE A 358 43.23 -24.35 -8.28
N SER A 359 43.35 -24.63 -6.97
CA SER A 359 42.26 -25.11 -6.12
C SER A 359 42.05 -24.15 -4.94
N SER A 360 40.87 -24.22 -4.30
CA SER A 360 40.56 -23.48 -3.06
C SER A 360 41.52 -23.82 -1.91
N GLU A 361 42.05 -25.04 -1.94
CA GLU A 361 43.10 -25.52 -1.05
C GLU A 361 44.36 -25.88 -1.84
N ALA A 362 45.51 -25.39 -1.36
CA ALA A 362 46.82 -25.65 -1.92
C ALA A 362 47.85 -25.97 -0.82
N ARG A 363 49.00 -26.50 -1.21
CA ARG A 363 50.06 -26.84 -0.23
C ARG A 363 51.47 -26.66 -0.75
N LEU A 364 52.37 -26.32 0.17
CA LEU A 364 53.82 -26.44 -0.02
C LEU A 364 54.28 -27.72 0.68
N ASN A 365 54.85 -28.66 -0.06
CA ASN A 365 55.38 -29.91 0.50
C ASN A 365 56.85 -29.73 0.90
N LYS A 366 57.28 -30.41 1.97
CA LYS A 366 58.66 -30.33 2.50
C LYS A 366 59.07 -28.87 2.77
N PHE A 367 58.13 -28.10 3.29
CA PHE A 367 58.35 -26.71 3.63
C PHE A 367 59.18 -26.64 4.90
N ASP A 368 60.31 -25.94 4.85
CA ASP A 368 61.30 -25.83 5.93
C ASP A 368 60.91 -24.83 7.03
N ASN A 369 59.67 -24.35 7.00
CA ASN A 369 59.13 -23.34 7.90
C ASN A 369 59.83 -21.96 7.80
N SER A 370 60.50 -21.68 6.69
CA SER A 370 61.10 -20.37 6.40
C SER A 370 60.04 -19.27 6.21
N SER A 371 60.41 -18.00 6.39
CA SER A 371 59.49 -16.88 6.12
C SER A 371 59.19 -16.78 4.62
N ILE A 372 57.91 -16.73 4.26
CA ILE A 372 57.47 -16.60 2.87
C ILE A 372 56.24 -15.71 2.77
N THR A 373 56.00 -15.19 1.58
CA THR A 373 54.75 -14.51 1.25
C THR A 373 53.93 -15.40 0.33
N VAL A 374 52.69 -15.67 0.71
CA VAL A 374 51.70 -16.37 -0.11
C VAL A 374 50.82 -15.34 -0.80
N ILE A 375 50.63 -15.50 -2.10
CA ILE A 375 49.81 -14.62 -2.95
C ILE A 375 48.71 -15.47 -3.56
N LEU A 376 47.46 -15.12 -3.29
CA LEU A 376 46.28 -15.75 -3.88
C LEU A 376 45.64 -14.77 -4.86
N ARG A 377 45.50 -15.18 -6.12
CA ARG A 377 44.60 -14.55 -7.08
C ARG A 377 43.38 -15.43 -7.29
N VAL A 378 42.19 -14.82 -7.26
CA VAL A 378 40.93 -15.49 -7.59
C VAL A 378 40.32 -14.77 -8.78
N THR A 379 39.86 -15.53 -9.77
CA THR A 379 39.26 -15.02 -11.01
C THR A 379 37.96 -15.76 -11.27
N ASP A 380 36.90 -15.03 -11.56
CA ASP A 380 35.59 -15.58 -11.90
C ASP A 380 35.46 -15.85 -13.41
N ASP A 381 34.29 -16.30 -13.86
CA ASP A 381 33.97 -16.54 -15.27
C ASP A 381 33.69 -15.26 -16.08
N THR A 382 33.72 -14.07 -15.46
CA THR A 382 33.68 -12.77 -16.16
C THR A 382 35.06 -12.16 -16.40
N GLU A 383 36.12 -12.90 -16.05
CA GLU A 383 37.53 -12.48 -16.13
C GLU A 383 37.91 -11.36 -15.14
N THR A 384 37.05 -11.03 -14.17
CA THR A 384 37.41 -10.13 -13.07
C THR A 384 38.26 -10.87 -12.05
N PHE A 385 39.10 -10.14 -11.29
CA PHE A 385 39.98 -10.80 -10.33
C PHE A 385 40.31 -9.95 -9.12
N THR A 386 40.50 -10.63 -8.00
CA THR A 386 41.09 -10.06 -6.79
C THR A 386 42.42 -10.74 -6.48
N THR A 387 43.28 -10.06 -5.74
CA THR A 387 44.56 -10.63 -5.30
C THR A 387 44.86 -10.18 -3.89
N GLU A 388 45.07 -11.15 -3.01
CA GLU A 388 45.44 -10.90 -1.62
C GLU A 388 46.72 -11.61 -1.22
N ILE A 389 47.36 -11.05 -0.19
CA ILE A 389 48.71 -11.43 0.22
C ILE A 389 48.73 -11.76 1.71
N CYS A 390 49.26 -12.93 2.06
CA CYS A 390 49.44 -13.34 3.45
C CYS A 390 50.88 -13.79 3.70
N ALA A 391 51.56 -13.12 4.63
CA ALA A 391 52.95 -13.44 4.99
C ALA A 391 52.99 -14.52 6.08
N TRP A 392 53.71 -15.62 5.84
CA TRP A 392 54.09 -16.59 6.85
C TRP A 392 55.42 -16.19 7.50
N ASP A 393 55.40 -16.06 8.82
CA ASP A 393 56.54 -15.63 9.63
C ASP A 393 56.67 -16.45 10.92
N TYR A 394 56.11 -17.68 10.94
CA TYR A 394 56.13 -18.64 12.06
C TYR A 394 55.65 -18.09 13.42
N SER A 395 55.09 -16.89 13.48
CA SER A 395 54.64 -16.24 14.73
C SER A 395 53.35 -16.85 15.28
N ALA A 396 52.54 -17.47 14.42
CA ALA A 396 51.28 -18.12 14.76
C ALA A 396 51.03 -19.32 13.84
N ASN A 397 50.45 -20.40 14.39
CA ASN A 397 50.05 -21.58 13.64
C ASN A 397 48.70 -22.12 14.18
N PRO A 398 47.60 -22.08 13.41
CA PRO A 398 47.49 -21.50 12.07
C PRO A 398 47.61 -19.96 12.09
N LYS A 399 48.15 -19.38 11.02
CA LYS A 399 48.14 -17.93 10.77
C LYS A 399 46.94 -17.58 9.91
N THR A 400 46.18 -16.57 10.32
CA THR A 400 45.02 -16.06 9.58
C THR A 400 45.28 -14.62 9.17
N CYS A 401 45.15 -14.33 7.88
CA CYS A 401 45.12 -12.98 7.33
C CYS A 401 43.68 -12.67 6.92
N SER A 402 43.09 -11.62 7.50
CA SER A 402 41.72 -11.16 7.20
C SER A 402 41.77 -9.83 6.46
N PHE A 403 40.97 -9.69 5.41
CA PHE A 403 41.04 -8.56 4.48
C PHE A 403 39.78 -7.67 4.50
N LEU A 404 38.72 -8.13 5.16
CA LEU A 404 37.53 -7.31 5.45
C LEU A 404 37.53 -6.88 6.92
N GLY A 405 37.81 -5.60 7.12
CA GLY A 405 37.91 -4.92 8.41
C GLY A 405 38.02 -3.41 8.23
N ASN A 406 37.02 -2.82 7.57
CA ASN A 406 36.44 -1.48 7.83
C ASN A 406 35.22 -1.25 6.94
#